data_AF-A0A660SEK1-F1
#
_entry.id   AF-A0A660SEK1-F1
#
_cell.length_a   1.000
_cell.length_b   1.000
_cell.length_c   1.000
_cell.angle_alpha   90.00
_cell.angle_beta   90.00
_cell.angle_gamma   90.00
#
_symmetry.space_group_name_H-M   'P 1'
#
loop_
_entity.id
_entity.type
_entity.pdbx_description
1 polymer ?
#
loop_
_entity_poly.entity_id
_entity_poly.type
_entity_poly.pdbx_seq_one_letter_code
_entity_poly.pdbx_strand_id
1 'polypeptide(L)' 'IESVQPATKLRFYKGFLKNWDKAPPPEEMKPCSECGYPTTAGICSFCRLKKRVLSEAGS' A
#
# COMPACT_ATOMS: atom_id res chain seq x y z
N ILE A 1 -18.71 15.28 -8.69
CA ILE A 1 -17.61 16.28 -8.66
C ILE A 1 -17.03 16.45 -10.07
N GLU A 2 -16.39 15.42 -10.66
CA GLU A 2 -15.82 15.53 -12.01
C GLU A 2 -16.84 15.95 -13.08
N SER A 3 -18.08 15.45 -12.99
CA SER A 3 -19.19 15.77 -13.90
C SER A 3 -19.68 17.23 -13.83
N VAL A 4 -19.42 17.92 -12.73
CA VAL A 4 -19.89 19.30 -12.47
C VAL A 4 -18.74 20.31 -12.52
N GLN A 5 -17.53 19.81 -12.30
CA GLN A 5 -16.28 20.56 -12.33
C GLN A 5 -15.23 19.73 -13.09
N PRO A 6 -15.14 19.92 -14.42
CA PRO A 6 -14.19 19.20 -15.25
C PRO A 6 -12.76 19.35 -14.75
N ALA A 7 -11.96 18.30 -14.89
CA ALA A 7 -10.57 18.17 -14.49
C ALA A 7 -10.30 18.25 -12.97
N THR A 8 -11.30 18.02 -12.12
CA THR A 8 -11.11 18.03 -10.65
C THR A 8 -10.20 16.90 -10.19
N LYS A 9 -10.38 15.68 -10.67
CA LYS A 9 -9.48 14.54 -10.41
C LYS A 9 -8.04 14.86 -10.81
N LEU A 10 -7.87 15.47 -11.98
CA LEU A 10 -6.55 15.82 -12.51
C LEU A 10 -5.86 16.91 -11.67
N ARG A 11 -6.57 17.99 -11.34
CA ARG A 11 -6.05 19.07 -10.49
C ARG A 11 -5.68 18.56 -9.10
N PHE A 12 -6.53 17.73 -8.50
CA PHE A 12 -6.27 17.12 -7.20
C PHE A 12 -5.00 16.25 -7.24
N TYR A 13 -4.93 15.30 -8.18
CA TYR A 13 -3.79 14.39 -8.27
C TYR A 13 -2.47 15.14 -8.55
N LYS A 14 -2.48 16.11 -9.47
CA LYS A 14 -1.29 16.96 -9.73
C LYS A 14 -0.91 17.81 -8.52
N GLY A 15 -1.89 18.36 -7.80
CA GLY A 15 -1.66 19.11 -6.57
C GLY A 15 -1.05 18.24 -5.46
N PHE A 16 -1.53 17.01 -5.31
CA PHE A 16 -0.98 16.02 -4.40
C PHE A 16 0.48 15.66 -4.74
N LEU A 17 0.78 15.32 -6.00
CA LEU A 17 2.14 15.02 -6.44
C LEU A 17 3.12 16.19 -6.21
N LYS A 18 2.68 17.43 -6.46
CA LYS A 18 3.48 18.64 -6.20
C LYS A 18 3.86 18.84 -4.73
N ASN A 19 3.13 18.21 -3.80
CA ASN A 19 3.36 18.31 -2.36
C ASN A 19 3.72 16.94 -1.75
N TRP A 20 4.09 15.96 -2.56
CA TRP A 20 4.36 14.59 -2.09
C TRP A 20 5.57 14.53 -1.14
N ASP A 21 6.53 15.42 -1.34
CA ASP A 21 7.72 15.61 -0.50
C ASP A 21 7.39 15.99 0.95
N LYS A 22 6.18 16.49 1.22
CA LYS A 22 5.69 16.79 2.57
C LYS A 22 5.09 15.57 3.28
N ALA A 23 5.03 14.42 2.62
CA ALA A 23 4.58 13.19 3.26
C ALA A 23 5.55 12.79 4.38
N PRO A 24 5.05 12.12 5.44
CA PRO A 24 5.92 11.51 6.44
C PRO A 24 6.98 10.61 5.78
N PRO A 25 8.19 10.52 6.37
CA PRO A 25 9.23 9.66 5.83
C PRO A 25 8.74 8.20 5.80
N PRO A 26 9.17 7.42 4.80
CA PRO A 26 8.82 6.01 4.73
C PRO A 26 9.35 5.28 5.96
N GLU A 27 8.54 4.36 6.49
CA GLU A 27 8.95 3.46 7.57
C GLU A 27 10.06 2.52 7.09
N GLU A 28 10.97 2.16 8.00
CA GLU A 28 12.09 1.28 7.71
C GLU A 28 11.58 -0.10 7.24
N MET A 29 12.03 -0.52 6.06
CA MET A 29 11.70 -1.83 5.51
C MET A 29 12.69 -2.89 6.00
N LYS A 30 12.16 -4.02 6.46
CA LYS A 30 12.92 -5.18 6.95
C LYS A 30 12.57 -6.41 6.11
N PRO A 31 13.47 -7.41 6.02
CA PRO A 31 13.16 -8.65 5.31
C PRO A 31 12.05 -9.42 6.03
N CYS A 32 11.11 -9.96 5.27
CA CYS A 32 10.05 -10.82 5.78
C CYS A 32 10.64 -12.11 6.37
N SER A 33 10.22 -12.50 7.56
CA SER A 33 10.73 -13.71 8.22
C SER A 33 10.35 -15.03 7.52
N GLU A 34 9.37 -15.01 6.60
CA GLU A 34 8.89 -16.21 5.88
C GLU A 34 9.45 -16.32 4.46
N CYS A 35 9.71 -15.20 3.79
CA CYS A 35 10.06 -15.20 2.37
C CYS A 35 11.19 -14.23 2.00
N GLY A 36 11.72 -13.46 2.94
CA GLY A 36 12.81 -12.50 2.72
C GLY A 36 12.43 -11.18 2.05
N TYR A 37 11.25 -11.06 1.44
CA TYR A 37 10.82 -9.82 0.77
C TYR A 37 10.62 -8.63 1.72
N PRO A 38 10.79 -7.37 1.26
CA PRO A 38 10.63 -6.17 2.10
C PRO A 38 9.25 -6.06 2.76
N THR A 39 9.22 -5.74 4.05
CA THR A 39 8.00 -5.53 4.85
C THR A 39 8.30 -4.62 6.04
N THR A 40 7.29 -3.91 6.56
CA THR A 40 7.40 -3.15 7.82
C THR A 40 6.88 -3.96 9.02
N ALA A 41 6.20 -5.09 8.79
CA ALA A 41 5.41 -5.80 9.81
C ALA A 41 5.94 -7.19 10.21
N GLY A 42 7.22 -7.50 9.96
CA GLY A 42 7.85 -8.80 10.24
C GLY A 42 7.46 -9.91 9.26
N ILE A 43 6.16 -10.21 9.11
CA ILE A 43 5.63 -11.07 8.03
C ILE A 43 4.90 -10.20 7.00
N CYS A 44 5.24 -10.34 5.72
CA CYS A 44 4.64 -9.53 4.66
C CYS A 44 3.15 -9.82 4.47
N SER A 45 2.40 -8.84 3.95
CA SER A 45 0.96 -8.96 3.72
C SER A 45 0.59 -10.12 2.82
N PHE A 46 1.43 -10.44 1.83
CA PHE A 46 1.24 -11.61 0.97
C PHE A 46 1.31 -12.93 1.75
N CYS A 47 2.36 -13.15 2.54
CA CYS A 47 2.50 -14.37 3.36
C CYS A 47 1.36 -14.52 4.36
N ARG A 48 0.92 -13.42 4.99
CA ARG A 48 -0.25 -13.43 5.90
C ARG A 48 -1.54 -13.82 5.16
N LEU A 49 -1.78 -13.24 3.98
CA LEU A 49 -2.94 -13.57 3.16
C LEU A 49 -2.91 -15.04 2.71
N LYS A 50 -1.77 -15.51 2.22
CA LYS A 50 -1.57 -16.91 1.80
C LYS A 50 -1.92 -17.88 2.92
N LYS A 51 -1.46 -17.62 4.16
CA LYS A 51 -1.78 -18.47 5.32
C LYS A 51 -3.30 -18.52 5.60
N ARG A 52 -3.99 -17.37 5.52
CA ARG A 52 -5.46 -17.30 5.71
C ARG A 52 -6.23 -18.07 4.64
N VAL A 53 -5.88 -17.88 3.38
CA VAL A 53 -6.54 -18.58 2.27
C VAL A 53 -6.32 -20.09 2.38
N LEU A 54 -5.11 -20.54 2.73
CA LEU A 54 -4.83 -21.96 2.92
C LEU A 54 -5.55 -22.56 4.14
N SER A 55 -5.78 -21.78 5.21
CA SER A 55 -6.57 -22.25 6.35
C SER A 55 -8.07 -22.36 6.03
N GLU A 56 -8.60 -21.50 5.17
CA GLU A 56 -10.01 -21.52 4.76
C GLU A 56 -10.29 -22.57 3.68
N ALA A 57 -9.34 -22.83 2.78
CA ALA A 57 -9.47 -23.85 1.73
C ALA A 57 -9.37 -25.30 2.24
N GLY A 58 -9.02 -25.49 3.52
CA GLY A 58 -9.00 -26.79 4.19
C GLY A 58 -10.23 -27.08 5.05
N SER A 59 -11.27 -26.23 4.98
CA SER A 59 -12.57 -26.41 5.66
C SER A 59 -13.65 -26.93 4.73
#